data_AF-A0A376TIY9-F1
#
_entry.id   AF-A0A376TIY9-F1
#
_cell.length_a   1.000
_cell.length_b   1.000
_cell.length_c   1.000
_cell.angle_alpha   90.00
_cell.angle_beta   90.00
_cell.angle_gamma   90.00
#
_symmetry.space_group_name_H-M   'P 1'
#
loop_
_entity.id
_entity.type
_entity.pdbx_description
1 polymer ?
#
loop_
_entity_poly.entity_id
_entity_poly.type
_entity_poly.pdbx_seq_one_letter_code
_entity_poly.pdbx_strand_id
1 'polypeptide(L)'
;MKNASTVSEDTASNQEPTLHRGLHNRHIQLIALGGAIGTGLFLGIGPAIQMAGPAVLLGYGVAGIIAFLIMRQLGEMVVEEPVSGSFAHFAYKYWGPFAGFLSGWNYWVMFVLVGMAELTAAGIYMQYWFPDVPTWIWAAAFFIIINAVNLVNVRLYGETEFWFA
;
A
#
# COMPACT_ATOMS: atom_id res chain seq x y z
N MET A 1 -6.96 37.45 52.16
CA MET A 1 -7.41 37.86 50.81
C MET A 1 -6.18 38.14 49.94
N LYS A 2 -6.21 37.66 48.68
CA LYS A 2 -5.16 37.60 47.63
C LYS A 2 -4.32 36.30 47.66
N ASN A 3 -4.93 35.17 47.32
CA ASN A 3 -5.06 34.56 45.98
C ASN A 3 -3.72 34.16 45.34
N ALA A 4 -3.41 32.87 45.51
CA ALA A 4 -2.60 32.08 44.59
C ALA A 4 -3.46 31.75 43.35
N SER A 5 -3.04 32.27 42.19
CA SER A 5 -3.60 32.03 40.85
C SER A 5 -2.87 33.05 39.94
N THR A 6 -2.10 32.73 38.92
CA THR A 6 -2.18 31.65 37.92
C THR A 6 -0.83 31.63 37.20
N VAL A 7 -0.14 30.49 37.20
CA VAL A 7 0.88 30.21 36.18
C VAL A 7 0.10 29.99 34.88
N SER A 8 0.26 30.88 33.91
CA SER A 8 -0.18 30.64 32.54
C SER A 8 0.73 29.58 31.94
N GLU A 9 0.33 28.31 32.05
CA GLU A 9 0.85 27.25 31.19
C GLU A 9 0.42 27.59 29.77
N ASP A 10 1.39 27.97 28.94
CA ASP A 10 1.25 27.97 27.49
C ASP A 10 0.91 26.54 27.05
N THR A 11 -0.38 26.27 26.89
CA THR A 11 -0.88 25.06 26.25
C THR A 11 -0.44 25.10 24.80
N ALA A 12 0.77 24.61 24.53
CA ALA A 12 1.21 24.24 23.19
C ALA A 12 0.15 23.28 22.64
N SER A 13 -0.70 23.79 21.75
CA SER A 13 -1.67 22.99 21.04
C SER A 13 -0.88 22.00 20.19
N ASN A 14 -0.80 20.75 20.66
CA ASN A 14 -0.53 19.60 19.81
C ASN A 14 -1.68 19.51 18.79
N GLN A 15 -1.63 20.35 17.77
CA GLN A 15 -2.40 20.15 16.55
C GLN A 15 -1.77 18.96 15.86
N GLU A 16 -2.25 17.76 16.18
CA GLU A 16 -2.02 16.60 15.33
C GLU A 16 -2.38 17.01 13.88
N PRO A 17 -1.49 16.80 12.91
CA PRO A 17 -1.72 17.23 11.53
C PRO A 17 -3.03 16.60 11.03
N THR A 18 -4.04 17.44 10.86
CA THR A 18 -5.36 17.00 10.39
C THR A 18 -5.25 16.66 8.91
N LEU A 19 -5.27 15.37 8.60
CA LEU A 19 -5.22 14.90 7.21
C LEU A 19 -6.45 15.42 6.46
N HIS A 20 -6.22 16.27 5.45
CA HIS A 20 -7.27 16.71 4.55
C HIS A 20 -7.78 15.53 3.71
N ARG A 21 -9.04 15.14 3.88
CA ARG A 21 -9.71 14.14 3.05
C ARG A 21 -9.92 14.68 1.63
N GLY A 22 -8.92 14.52 0.77
CA GLY A 22 -8.96 14.94 -0.64
C GLY A 22 -9.40 13.84 -1.63
N LEU A 23 -9.46 12.57 -1.21
CA LEU A 23 -9.82 11.47 -2.10
C LEU A 23 -11.34 11.25 -2.12
N HIS A 24 -11.92 11.46 -3.30
CA HIS A 24 -13.30 11.06 -3.57
C HIS A 24 -13.42 9.52 -3.63
N ASN A 25 -14.63 9.00 -3.39
CA ASN A 25 -14.91 7.56 -3.40
C ASN A 25 -14.42 6.86 -4.68
N ARG A 26 -14.54 7.54 -5.84
CA ARG A 26 -14.04 7.03 -7.13
C ARG A 26 -12.52 6.86 -7.14
N HIS A 27 -11.76 7.77 -6.54
CA HIS A 27 -10.30 7.65 -6.46
C HIS A 27 -9.91 6.45 -5.60
N ILE A 28 -10.60 6.25 -4.48
CA ILE A 28 -10.37 5.10 -3.58
C ILE A 28 -10.66 3.78 -4.31
N GLN A 29 -11.77 3.70 -5.05
CA GLN A 29 -12.11 2.51 -5.85
C GLN A 29 -11.09 2.23 -6.95
N LEU A 30 -10.59 3.26 -7.64
CA LEU A 30 -9.57 3.10 -8.67
C LEU A 30 -8.23 2.64 -8.10
N ILE A 31 -7.84 3.15 -6.93
CA ILE A 31 -6.64 2.69 -6.21
C ILE A 31 -6.81 1.22 -5.80
N ALA A 32 -7.97 0.85 -5.25
CA ALA A 32 -8.25 -0.52 -4.85
C ALA A 32 -8.24 -1.47 -6.07
N LEU A 33 -8.87 -1.09 -7.18
CA LEU A 33 -8.89 -1.89 -8.40
C LEU A 33 -7.49 -2.01 -9.02
N GLY A 34 -6.74 -0.91 -9.09
CA GLY A 34 -5.38 -0.88 -9.61
C GLY A 34 -4.41 -1.71 -8.77
N GLY A 35 -4.56 -1.70 -7.44
CA GLY A 35 -3.76 -2.54 -6.54
C GLY A 35 -4.17 -4.01 -6.53
N ALA A 36 -5.45 -4.32 -6.76
CA ALA A 36 -5.93 -5.71 -6.80
C ALA A 36 -5.60 -6.43 -8.12
N ILE A 37 -5.69 -5.72 -9.25
CA ILE A 37 -5.38 -6.28 -10.57
C ILE A 37 -3.89 -6.06 -10.85
N GLY A 38 -3.08 -7.02 -10.41
CA GLY A 38 -1.63 -6.95 -10.55
C GLY A 38 -1.01 -8.07 -11.38
N THR A 39 0.29 -8.22 -11.20
CA THR A 39 1.13 -9.20 -11.89
C THR A 39 0.79 -10.65 -11.55
N GLY A 40 0.18 -10.90 -10.39
CA GLY A 40 -0.36 -12.21 -10.04
C GLY A 40 -1.38 -12.73 -11.06
N LEU A 41 -2.26 -11.85 -11.57
CA LEU A 41 -3.22 -12.23 -12.61
C LEU A 41 -2.53 -12.28 -13.98
N PHE A 42 -1.78 -11.27 -14.38
CA PHE A 42 -1.28 -11.20 -15.76
C PHE A 42 -0.07 -12.09 -16.04
N LEU A 43 0.92 -12.11 -15.13
CA LEU A 43 2.12 -12.94 -15.28
C LEU A 43 1.91 -14.33 -14.67
N GLY A 44 1.22 -14.40 -13.54
CA GLY A 44 1.02 -15.64 -12.79
C GLY A 44 0.02 -16.62 -13.40
N ILE A 45 -0.94 -16.14 -14.23
CA ILE A 45 -1.98 -17.03 -14.78
C ILE A 45 -1.45 -18.04 -15.79
N GLY A 46 -0.40 -17.71 -16.56
CA GLY A 46 0.18 -18.61 -17.55
C GLY A 46 0.68 -19.92 -16.93
N PRO A 47 1.64 -19.85 -15.97
CA PRO A 47 2.08 -21.01 -15.22
C PRO A 47 0.95 -21.72 -14.46
N ALA A 48 0.01 -20.96 -13.88
CA ALA A 48 -1.11 -21.55 -13.14
C ALA A 48 -2.03 -22.38 -14.05
N ILE A 49 -2.34 -21.91 -15.26
CA ILE A 49 -3.09 -22.66 -16.28
C ILE A 49 -2.30 -23.87 -16.75
N GLN A 50 -0.98 -23.74 -17.00
CA GLN A 50 -0.16 -24.89 -17.41
C GLN A 50 -0.15 -26.00 -16.36
N MET A 51 -0.15 -25.65 -15.08
CA MET A 51 -0.15 -26.62 -13.98
C MET A 51 -1.53 -27.21 -13.69
N ALA A 52 -2.58 -26.39 -13.61
CA ALA A 52 -3.90 -26.81 -13.15
C ALA A 52 -4.93 -27.04 -14.28
N GLY A 53 -4.62 -26.62 -15.51
CA GLY A 53 -5.55 -26.64 -16.63
C GLY A 53 -6.80 -25.79 -16.36
N PRO A 54 -7.97 -26.18 -16.89
CA PRO A 54 -9.24 -25.47 -16.66
C PRO A 54 -9.64 -25.36 -15.18
N ALA A 55 -9.14 -26.26 -14.32
CA ALA A 55 -9.43 -26.25 -12.89
C ALA A 55 -8.83 -25.03 -12.15
N VAL A 56 -7.94 -24.25 -12.79
CA VAL A 56 -7.43 -22.99 -12.25
C VAL A 56 -8.54 -22.03 -11.85
N LEU A 57 -9.69 -22.06 -12.55
CA LEU A 57 -10.86 -21.23 -12.24
C LEU A 57 -11.45 -21.56 -10.87
N LEU A 58 -11.46 -22.84 -10.49
CA LEU A 58 -11.92 -23.26 -9.16
C LEU A 58 -10.93 -22.76 -8.09
N GLY A 59 -9.63 -22.84 -8.36
CA GLY A 59 -8.60 -22.29 -7.48
C GLY A 59 -8.77 -20.80 -7.22
N TYR A 60 -8.95 -20.01 -8.29
CA TYR A 60 -9.24 -18.57 -8.17
C TYR A 60 -10.57 -18.30 -7.47
N GLY A 61 -11.61 -19.11 -7.70
CA GLY A 61 -12.89 -19.00 -7.02
C GLY A 61 -12.77 -19.18 -5.50
N VAL A 62 -12.08 -20.23 -5.06
CA VAL A 62 -11.85 -20.49 -3.62
C VAL A 62 -10.98 -19.41 -2.99
N ALA A 63 -9.87 -19.04 -3.63
CA ALA A 63 -9.00 -17.97 -3.14
C ALA A 63 -9.75 -16.62 -3.06
N GLY A 64 -10.58 -16.31 -4.04
CA GLY A 64 -11.42 -15.12 -4.08
C GLY A 64 -12.45 -15.08 -2.94
N ILE A 65 -13.10 -16.20 -2.62
CA ILE A 65 -14.01 -16.30 -1.47
C ILE A 65 -13.28 -16.03 -0.16
N ILE A 66 -12.10 -16.64 0.04
CA ILE A 66 -11.30 -16.42 1.25
C ILE A 66 -10.86 -14.95 1.35
N ALA A 67 -10.35 -14.37 0.27
CA ALA A 67 -9.95 -12.97 0.22
C ALA A 67 -11.13 -12.02 0.50
N PHE A 68 -12.32 -12.31 -0.06
CA PHE A 68 -13.53 -11.56 0.21
C PHE A 68 -13.92 -11.56 1.68
N LEU A 69 -13.87 -12.73 2.34
CA LEU A 69 -14.18 -12.83 3.77
C LEU A 69 -13.19 -12.04 4.63
N ILE A 70 -11.89 -12.11 4.32
CA ILE A 70 -10.84 -11.34 5.02
C ILE A 70 -11.07 -9.84 4.84
N MET A 71 -11.29 -9.38 3.60
CA MET A 71 -11.51 -7.96 3.31
C MET A 71 -12.80 -7.44 3.96
N ARG A 72 -13.85 -8.27 4.02
CA ARG A 72 -15.09 -7.91 4.71
C ARG A 72 -14.86 -7.70 6.21
N GLN A 73 -14.19 -8.64 6.89
CA GLN A 73 -13.89 -8.52 8.31
C GLN A 73 -13.00 -7.31 8.61
N LEU A 74 -11.98 -7.07 7.78
CA LEU A 74 -11.13 -5.90 7.91
C LEU A 74 -11.91 -4.60 7.69
N GLY A 75 -12.83 -4.57 6.73
CA GLY A 75 -13.72 -3.44 6.48
C GLY A 75 -14.62 -3.13 7.67
N GLU A 76 -15.21 -4.15 8.31
CA GLU A 76 -16.01 -3.98 9.53
C GLU A 76 -15.18 -3.35 10.66
N MET A 77 -13.93 -3.80 10.88
CA MET A 77 -13.02 -3.21 11.86
C MET A 77 -12.65 -1.74 11.54
N VAL A 78 -12.39 -1.41 10.28
CA VAL A 78 -12.05 -0.03 9.86
C VAL A 78 -13.23 0.93 10.00
N VAL A 79 -14.47 0.45 9.83
CA VAL A 79 -15.67 1.27 10.04
C VAL A 79 -15.91 1.51 11.53
N GLU A 80 -15.69 0.51 12.38
CA GLU A 80 -15.85 0.63 13.83
C GLU A 80 -14.76 1.51 14.47
N GLU A 81 -13.51 1.35 14.03
CA GLU A 81 -12.36 2.10 14.51
C GLU A 81 -11.62 2.77 13.34
N PRO A 82 -12.03 3.98 12.93
CA PRO A 82 -11.42 4.70 11.81
C PRO A 82 -10.09 5.33 12.23
N VAL A 83 -9.04 4.54 12.21
CA VAL A 83 -7.64 4.99 12.38
C VAL A 83 -6.94 5.10 11.03
N SER A 84 -5.91 5.96 10.95
CA SER A 84 -4.99 6.01 9.80
C SER A 84 -4.02 4.84 9.74
N GLY A 85 -4.06 3.92 10.72
CA GLY A 85 -3.20 2.76 10.82
C GLY A 85 -3.55 1.64 9.83
N SER A 86 -2.54 0.84 9.47
CA SER A 86 -2.69 -0.40 8.69
C SER A 86 -3.26 -1.55 9.56
N PHE A 87 -3.52 -2.72 8.99
CA PHE A 87 -3.94 -3.92 9.74
C PHE A 87 -3.00 -4.30 10.89
N ALA A 88 -1.73 -3.88 10.84
CA ALA A 88 -0.79 -4.04 11.94
C ALA A 88 -1.25 -3.36 13.23
N HIS A 89 -2.01 -2.25 13.13
CA HIS A 89 -2.68 -1.60 14.27
C HIS A 89 -3.70 -2.53 14.91
N PHE A 90 -4.56 -3.15 14.11
CA PHE A 90 -5.56 -4.10 14.61
C PHE A 90 -4.91 -5.34 15.23
N ALA A 91 -3.84 -5.86 14.63
CA ALA A 91 -3.07 -6.96 15.21
C ALA A 91 -2.44 -6.56 16.55
N TYR A 92 -1.87 -5.35 16.64
CA TYR A 92 -1.33 -4.82 17.90
C TYR A 92 -2.41 -4.70 18.98
N LYS A 93 -3.56 -4.12 18.64
CA LYS A 93 -4.64 -3.83 19.58
C LYS A 93 -5.36 -5.08 20.07
N TYR A 94 -5.73 -5.99 19.16
CA TYR A 94 -6.58 -7.14 19.48
C TYR A 94 -5.79 -8.39 19.84
N TRP A 95 -4.54 -8.51 19.40
CA TRP A 95 -3.73 -9.71 19.62
C TRP A 95 -2.48 -9.47 20.47
N GLY A 96 -1.97 -8.24 20.48
CA GLY A 96 -0.93 -7.78 21.39
C GLY A 96 0.34 -7.29 20.69
N PRO A 97 1.32 -6.79 21.46
CA PRO A 97 2.48 -6.08 20.91
C PRO A 97 3.31 -6.89 19.92
N PHE A 98 3.54 -8.17 20.21
CA PHE A 98 4.31 -9.05 19.33
C PHE A 98 3.62 -9.30 17.99
N ALA A 99 2.30 -9.50 17.99
CA ALA A 99 1.52 -9.70 16.77
C ALA A 99 1.49 -8.42 15.91
N GLY A 100 1.36 -7.26 16.54
CA GLY A 100 1.51 -5.96 15.87
C GLY A 100 2.88 -5.78 15.21
N PHE A 101 3.95 -6.07 15.94
CA PHE A 101 5.32 -6.01 15.40
C PHE A 101 5.52 -6.96 14.22
N LEU A 102 5.15 -8.24 14.38
CA LEU A 102 5.35 -9.25 13.35
C LEU A 102 4.52 -8.95 12.10
N SER A 103 3.26 -8.54 12.25
CA SER A 103 2.39 -8.17 11.13
C SER A 103 2.90 -6.94 10.38
N GLY A 104 3.41 -5.92 11.09
CA GLY A 104 4.05 -4.76 10.47
C GLY A 104 5.30 -5.13 9.66
N TRP A 105 6.16 -5.99 10.21
CA TRP A 105 7.36 -6.44 9.49
C TRP A 105 7.03 -7.35 8.30
N ASN A 106 6.08 -8.27 8.47
CA ASN A 106 5.57 -9.11 7.40
C ASN A 106 4.99 -8.27 6.26
N TYR A 107 4.22 -7.24 6.61
CA TYR A 107 3.67 -6.28 5.65
C TYR A 107 4.77 -5.58 4.85
N TRP A 108 5.78 -5.04 5.53
CA TRP A 108 6.87 -4.34 4.85
C TRP A 108 7.63 -5.27 3.90
N VAL A 109 8.01 -6.47 4.35
CA VAL A 109 8.69 -7.46 3.50
C VAL A 109 7.81 -7.86 2.30
N MET A 110 6.51 -8.05 2.52
CA MET A 110 5.57 -8.38 1.45
C MET A 110 5.55 -7.28 0.38
N PHE A 111 5.52 -6.00 0.77
CA PHE A 111 5.55 -4.89 -0.19
C PHE A 111 6.86 -4.82 -0.98
N VAL A 112 8.00 -5.11 -0.35
CA VAL A 112 9.29 -5.22 -1.06
C VAL A 112 9.23 -6.35 -2.11
N LEU A 113 8.74 -7.52 -1.74
CA LEU A 113 8.64 -8.68 -2.64
C LEU A 113 7.65 -8.43 -3.78
N VAL A 114 6.49 -7.85 -3.49
CA VAL A 114 5.49 -7.49 -4.51
C VAL A 114 6.08 -6.47 -5.48
N GLY A 115 6.74 -5.42 -4.99
CA GLY A 115 7.40 -4.43 -5.86
C GLY A 115 8.44 -5.05 -6.78
N MET A 116 9.25 -6.00 -6.28
CA MET A 116 10.20 -6.73 -7.11
C MET A 116 9.51 -7.63 -8.16
N ALA A 117 8.41 -8.28 -7.79
CA ALA A 117 7.61 -9.06 -8.73
C ALA A 117 6.99 -8.17 -9.83
N GLU A 118 6.54 -6.96 -9.49
CA GLU A 118 6.02 -5.99 -10.43
C GLU A 118 7.07 -5.50 -11.43
N LEU A 119 8.27 -5.15 -10.96
CA LEU A 119 9.38 -4.75 -11.83
C LEU A 119 9.83 -5.88 -12.74
N THR A 120 9.85 -7.12 -12.23
CA THR A 120 10.20 -8.30 -13.02
C THR A 120 9.17 -8.54 -14.12
N ALA A 121 7.88 -8.45 -13.81
CA ALA A 121 6.81 -8.59 -14.79
C ALA A 121 6.87 -7.51 -15.87
N ALA A 122 7.07 -6.25 -15.48
CA ALA A 122 7.24 -5.14 -16.42
C ALA A 122 8.42 -5.40 -17.36
N GLY A 123 9.54 -5.90 -16.83
CA GLY A 123 10.69 -6.27 -17.65
C GLY A 123 10.41 -7.44 -18.61
N ILE A 124 9.71 -8.49 -18.16
CA ILE A 124 9.30 -9.61 -19.02
C ILE A 124 8.38 -9.14 -20.14
N TYR A 125 7.44 -8.24 -19.86
CA TYR A 125 6.56 -7.68 -20.88
C TYR A 125 7.35 -6.88 -21.91
N MET A 126 8.32 -6.07 -21.49
CA MET A 126 9.14 -5.30 -22.44
C MET A 126 9.96 -6.19 -23.39
N GLN A 127 10.37 -7.38 -22.95
CA GLN A 127 11.05 -8.34 -23.81
C GLN A 127 10.18 -8.87 -24.96
N TYR A 128 8.85 -8.81 -24.83
CA TYR A 128 7.96 -9.16 -25.94
C TYR A 128 8.19 -8.27 -27.17
N TRP A 129 8.44 -6.98 -26.97
CA TRP A 129 8.74 -6.03 -28.06
C TRP A 129 10.24 -5.87 -28.33
N PHE A 130 11.06 -5.98 -27.28
CA PHE A 130 12.51 -5.79 -27.35
C PHE A 130 13.25 -7.04 -26.82
N PRO A 131 13.22 -8.16 -27.56
CA PRO A 131 13.74 -9.44 -27.08
C PRO A 131 15.25 -9.45 -26.84
N ASP A 132 15.99 -8.61 -27.57
CA ASP A 132 17.46 -8.51 -27.46
C ASP A 132 17.92 -7.77 -26.19
N VAL A 133 17.00 -7.08 -25.50
CA VAL A 133 17.32 -6.31 -24.29
C VAL A 133 17.10 -7.19 -23.04
N PRO A 134 18.11 -7.39 -22.19
CA PRO A 134 17.96 -8.14 -20.95
C PRO A 134 16.89 -7.57 -20.01
N THR A 135 16.11 -8.45 -19.37
CA THR A 135 15.00 -8.12 -18.46
C THR A 135 15.41 -7.15 -17.34
N TRP A 136 16.62 -7.30 -16.80
CA TRP A 136 17.11 -6.48 -15.68
C TRP A 136 17.26 -5.01 -16.06
N ILE A 137 17.55 -4.70 -17.33
CA ILE A 137 17.69 -3.31 -17.82
C ILE A 137 16.33 -2.62 -17.74
N TRP A 138 15.28 -3.29 -18.22
CA TRP A 138 13.91 -2.77 -18.12
C TRP A 138 13.44 -2.63 -16.68
N ALA A 139 13.72 -3.63 -15.82
CA ALA A 139 13.40 -3.55 -14.40
C ALA A 139 14.10 -2.35 -13.72
N ALA A 140 15.39 -2.14 -13.98
CA ALA A 140 16.14 -1.00 -13.46
C ALA A 140 15.61 0.34 -14.00
N ALA A 141 15.27 0.42 -15.28
CA ALA A 141 14.70 1.62 -15.89
C ALA A 141 13.35 1.99 -15.25
N PHE A 142 12.42 1.04 -15.11
CA PHE A 142 11.15 1.30 -14.44
C PHE A 142 11.33 1.66 -12.96
N PHE A 143 12.26 1.00 -12.26
CA PHE A 143 12.58 1.35 -10.88
C PHE A 143 13.02 2.81 -10.75
N ILE A 144 13.95 3.27 -11.60
CA ILE A 144 14.42 4.65 -11.61
C ILE A 144 13.28 5.62 -11.94
N ILE A 145 12.47 5.31 -12.97
CA ILE A 145 11.34 6.17 -13.38
C ILE A 145 10.32 6.31 -12.24
N ILE A 146 9.89 5.20 -11.64
CA ILE A 146 8.91 5.20 -10.55
C ILE A 146 9.47 5.96 -9.34
N ASN A 147 10.73 5.72 -8.99
CA ASN A 147 11.36 6.42 -7.86
C ASN A 147 11.48 7.93 -8.14
N ALA A 148 11.86 8.32 -9.36
CA ALA A 148 11.91 9.72 -9.76
C ALA A 148 10.53 10.39 -9.67
N VAL A 149 9.48 9.73 -10.17
CA VAL A 149 8.09 10.23 -10.06
C VAL A 149 7.67 10.38 -8.58
N ASN A 150 8.01 9.41 -7.74
CA ASN A 150 7.73 9.48 -6.30
C ASN A 150 8.46 10.65 -5.62
N LEU A 151 9.69 10.95 -6.02
CA LEU A 151 10.48 12.05 -5.46
C LEU A 151 10.02 13.44 -5.94
N VAL A 152 9.54 13.56 -7.18
CA VAL A 152 9.07 14.85 -7.74
C VAL A 152 7.90 15.41 -6.93
N ASN A 153 6.94 14.57 -6.50
CA ASN A 153 5.80 15.03 -5.71
C ASN A 153 6.21 15.54 -4.32
N VAL A 154 7.18 14.89 -3.67
CA VAL A 154 7.69 15.31 -2.35
C VAL A 154 8.45 16.63 -2.46
N ARG A 155 9.25 16.77 -3.52
CA ARG A 155 10.01 18.00 -3.78
C ARG A 155 9.09 19.18 -4.12
N LEU A 156 8.03 18.95 -4.91
CA LEU A 156 7.06 20.00 -5.24
C LEU A 156 6.36 20.50 -3.98
N TYR A 157 5.96 19.59 -3.08
CA TYR A 157 5.39 19.94 -1.78
C TYR A 157 6.39 20.74 -0.91
N GLY A 158 7.65 20.28 -0.80
CA GLY A 158 8.67 20.96 0.00
C GLY A 158 9.07 22.33 -0.54
N GLU A 159 9.13 22.51 -1.87
CA GLU A 159 9.40 23.81 -2.48
C GLU A 159 8.20 24.77 -2.28
N THR A 160 6.95 24.30 -2.38
CA THR A 160 5.80 25.16 -2.07
C THR A 160 5.79 25.62 -0.62
N GLU A 161 6.14 24.74 0.33
CA GLU A 161 6.22 25.11 1.75
C GLU A 161 7.33 26.13 2.01
N PHE A 162 8.49 26.02 1.33
CA PHE A 162 9.58 27.01 1.41
C PHE A 162 9.21 28.38 0.82
N TRP A 163 8.40 28.43 -0.24
CA TRP A 163 7.96 29.69 -0.85
C TRP A 163 6.83 30.38 -0.08
N PHE A 164 6.07 29.64 0.73
CA PHE A 164 4.96 30.16 1.54
C PHE A 164 5.29 30.32 3.04
N ALA A 165 6.48 29.91 3.48
CA ALA A 165 7.04 30.18 4.81
C ALA A 165 8.01 31.37 4.78
#